data_AF-A0A101PVH4-F1
#
_entry.id   AF-A0A101PVH4-F1
#
_cell.length_a   1.000
_cell.length_b   1.000
_cell.length_c   1.000
_cell.angle_alpha   90.00
_cell.angle_beta   90.00
_cell.angle_gamma   90.00
#
_symmetry.space_group_name_H-M   'P 1'
#
loop_
_entity.id
_entity.type
_entity.pdbx_description
1 polymer ?
#
loop_
_entity_poly.entity_id
_entity_poly.type
_entity_poly.pdbx_seq_one_letter_code
_entity_poly.pdbx_strand_id
1 'polypeptide(L)' 'MFHETPIYSRLVAERGDVPAQVRGEADRIHHHLAQVIRLHVPQNAPGPGLAHAAPQAPAHGRPAIAPYTAP' A
#
# COMPACT_ATOMS: atom_id res chain seq x y z
N MET A 1 3.55 -0.31 -45.10
CA MET A 1 2.66 0.09 -43.99
C MET A 1 2.91 -0.88 -42.84
N PHE A 2 3.34 -0.41 -41.67
CA PHE A 2 3.58 -1.26 -40.50
C PHE A 2 2.22 -1.70 -39.92
N HIS A 3 1.65 -2.76 -40.47
CA HIS A 3 0.49 -3.46 -39.92
C HIS A 3 0.93 -4.51 -38.90
N GLU A 4 1.93 -4.19 -38.09
CA GLU A 4 2.33 -5.10 -37.03
C GLU A 4 1.44 -4.82 -35.83
N THR A 5 0.64 -5.81 -35.45
CA THR A 5 0.00 -5.87 -34.14
C THR A 5 1.04 -5.38 -33.12
N PRO A 6 0.76 -4.35 -32.30
CA PRO A 6 1.77 -3.68 -31.49
C PRO A 6 2.60 -4.73 -30.78
N ILE A 7 3.93 -4.69 -30.93
CA ILE A 7 4.90 -5.76 -30.64
C ILE A 7 4.53 -6.62 -29.42
N TYR A 8 4.02 -5.98 -28.37
CA TYR A 8 3.52 -6.60 -27.16
C TYR A 8 2.44 -7.68 -27.36
N SER A 9 1.37 -7.42 -28.13
CA SER A 9 0.30 -8.40 -28.33
C SER A 9 0.78 -9.64 -29.08
N ARG A 10 1.73 -9.46 -30.02
CA ARG A 10 2.34 -10.57 -30.75
C ARG A 10 3.25 -11.39 -29.83
N LEU A 11 4.05 -10.72 -29.00
CA LEU A 11 4.87 -11.39 -27.99
C LEU A 11 4.03 -12.21 -27.01
N VAL A 12 2.89 -11.66 -26.56
CA VAL A 12 1.96 -12.39 -25.69
C VAL A 12 1.35 -13.59 -26.42
N ALA A 13 0.99 -13.46 -27.69
CA ALA A 13 0.46 -14.58 -28.47
C ALA A 13 1.50 -15.70 -28.72
N GLU A 14 2.77 -15.35 -28.93
CA GLU A 14 3.83 -16.30 -29.25
C GLU A 14 4.49 -16.91 -28.01
N ARG A 15 4.59 -16.15 -26.91
CA ARG A 15 5.35 -16.53 -25.69
C ARG A 15 4.51 -16.56 -24.42
N GLY A 16 3.26 -16.12 -24.48
CA GLY A 16 2.43 -15.89 -23.30
C GLY A 16 2.71 -14.53 -22.63
N ASP A 17 1.87 -14.18 -21.66
CA ASP A 17 2.02 -12.96 -20.87
C ASP A 17 3.10 -13.14 -19.78
N VAL A 18 4.36 -13.16 -20.22
CA VAL A 18 5.53 -13.27 -19.35
C VAL A 18 5.54 -12.20 -18.25
N PRO A 19 5.23 -10.91 -18.52
CA PRO A 19 5.14 -9.90 -17.46
C PRO A 19 4.12 -10.24 -16.36
N ALA A 20 2.92 -10.69 -16.72
CA ALA A 20 1.93 -11.11 -15.73
C ALA A 20 2.39 -12.33 -14.94
N GLN A 21 3.01 -13.31 -15.61
CA GLN A 21 3.58 -14.49 -14.96
C GLN A 21 4.64 -14.11 -13.91
N VAL A 22 5.59 -13.24 -14.28
CA VAL A 22 6.67 -12.80 -13.38
C VAL A 22 6.10 -12.05 -12.17
N ARG A 23 5.05 -11.23 -12.35
CA ARG A 23 4.37 -10.57 -11.21
C ARG A 23 3.77 -11.59 -10.26
N GLY A 24 3.08 -12.60 -10.77
CA GLY A 24 2.51 -13.67 -9.95
C GLY A 24 3.57 -14.44 -9.16
N GLU A 25 4.70 -14.75 -9.78
CA GLU A 25 5.82 -15.42 -9.09
C GLU A 25 6.49 -14.52 -8.05
N ALA A 26 6.69 -13.24 -8.36
CA ALA A 26 7.23 -12.27 -7.42
C ALA A 26 6.33 -12.15 -6.17
N ASP A 27 5.01 -12.07 -6.36
CA ASP A 27 4.05 -12.02 -5.25
C ASP A 27 4.10 -13.31 -4.41
N ARG A 28 4.18 -14.49 -5.05
CA ARG A 28 4.31 -15.77 -4.34
C ARG A 28 5.58 -15.83 -3.49
N ILE A 29 6.72 -15.45 -4.06
CA ILE A 29 8.01 -15.43 -3.35
C ILE A 29 7.95 -14.44 -2.19
N HIS A 30 7.40 -13.25 -2.43
CA HIS A 30 7.28 -12.21 -1.41
C HIS A 30 6.40 -12.67 -0.24
N HIS A 31 5.26 -13.31 -0.50
CA HIS A 31 4.40 -13.87 0.54
C HIS A 31 5.07 -14.99 1.32
N HIS A 32 5.76 -15.90 0.64
CA HIS A 32 6.51 -16.98 1.29
C HIS A 32 7.61 -16.41 2.19
N LEU A 33 8.39 -15.44 1.70
CA LEU A 33 9.41 -14.78 2.50
C LEU A 33 8.81 -14.11 3.75
N ALA A 34 7.70 -13.41 3.60
CA ALA A 34 7.01 -12.78 4.73
C ALA A 34 6.55 -13.81 5.79
N GLN A 35 6.09 -15.00 5.37
CA GLN A 35 5.73 -16.09 6.28
C GLN A 35 6.94 -16.64 7.03
N VAL A 36 8.05 -16.88 6.33
CA VAL A 36 9.30 -17.38 6.95
C VAL A 36 9.82 -16.39 7.99
N ILE A 37 9.84 -15.09 7.66
CA ILE A 37 10.25 -14.04 8.58
C ILE A 37 9.34 -14.00 9.81
N ARG A 38 8.01 -14.04 9.63
CA ARG A 38 7.06 -14.06 10.76
C ARG A 38 7.23 -15.28 11.66
N LEU A 39 7.52 -16.45 11.09
CA LEU A 39 7.76 -17.68 11.86
C LEU A 39 9.07 -17.61 12.67
N HIS A 40 10.08 -16.91 12.15
CA HIS A 40 11.37 -16.74 12.81
C HIS A 40 11.42 -15.56 13.79
N VAL A 41 10.42 -14.66 13.78
CA VAL A 41 10.27 -13.66 14.84
C VAL A 41 9.74 -14.39 16.09
N PRO A 42 10.51 -14.50 17.18
CA PRO A 42 9.97 -15.01 18.43
C PRO A 42 8.79 -14.12 18.83
N GLN A 43 7.68 -14.74 19.21
CA GLN A 43 6.41 -14.10 19.58
C GLN A 43 6.53 -13.10 20.76
N ASN A 44 7.73 -12.94 21.33
CA ASN A 44 8.06 -12.10 22.46
C ASN A 44 9.08 -10.98 22.13
N ALA A 45 9.34 -10.70 20.85
CA ALA A 45 10.04 -9.47 20.49
C ALA A 45 9.09 -8.30 20.78
N PRO A 46 9.40 -7.37 21.71
CA PRO A 46 8.59 -6.18 21.89
C PRO A 46 8.67 -5.41 20.57
N GLY A 47 7.58 -5.44 19.79
CA GLY A 47 7.45 -4.57 18.64
C GLY A 47 7.69 -3.13 19.08
N PRO A 48 8.31 -2.27 18.25
CA PRO A 48 8.42 -0.86 18.59
C PRO A 48 7.01 -0.35 18.81
N GLY A 49 6.71 -0.04 20.07
CA GLY A 49 5.37 0.30 20.52
C GLY A 49 4.85 1.45 19.68
N LEU A 50 3.81 1.17 18.88
CA LEU A 50 2.84 2.18 18.48
C LEU A 50 1.94 2.53 19.68
N ALA A 51 2.55 2.76 20.83
CA ALA A 51 1.93 3.29 22.02
C ALA A 51 2.77 4.51 22.44
N HIS A 52 2.14 5.68 22.30
CA HIS A 52 2.58 7.00 22.77
C HIS A 52 3.37 7.85 21.79
N ALA A 53 2.65 8.43 20.81
CA ALA A 53 2.51 9.88 20.73
C ALA A 53 1.58 10.24 19.56
N ALA A 54 0.27 10.01 19.73
CA ALA A 54 -0.65 10.99 19.18
C ALA A 54 -0.47 12.26 20.03
N PRO A 55 -0.04 13.41 19.50
CA PRO A 55 -0.30 14.65 20.19
C PRO A 55 -1.82 14.79 20.11
N GLN A 56 -2.52 14.51 21.21
CA GLN A 56 -3.85 15.06 21.40
C GLN A 56 -3.66 16.57 21.38
N ALA A 57 -3.87 17.19 20.23
CA ALA A 57 -3.87 18.63 20.10
C ALA A 57 -5.01 19.14 21.00
N PRO A 58 -4.73 20.10 21.90
CA PRO A 58 -5.74 20.64 22.78
C PRO A 58 -6.82 21.32 21.95
N ALA A 59 -8.05 21.17 22.43
CA ALA A 59 -9.31 21.69 21.91
C ALA A 59 -9.15 22.92 21.00
N HIS A 60 -9.54 22.76 19.73
CA HIS A 60 -9.87 23.90 18.88
C HIS A 60 -11.08 24.59 19.50
N GLY A 61 -10.82 25.65 20.27
CA GLY A 61 -11.84 26.61 20.63
C GLY A 61 -12.42 27.19 19.35
N ARG A 62 -13.65 26.78 19.02
CA ARG A 62 -14.53 27.58 18.16
C ARG A 62 -14.74 28.92 18.86
N PRO A 63 -14.34 30.07 18.30
CA PRO A 63 -15.08 31.27 18.64
C PRO A 63 -16.49 31.07 18.07
N ALA A 64 -17.47 31.05 18.96
CA ALA A 64 -18.86 31.19 18.58
C ALA A 64 -19.01 32.53 17.86
N ILE A 65 -19.28 32.48 16.57
CA ILE A 65 -19.81 33.62 15.81
C ILE A 65 -21.13 34.02 16.48
N ALA A 66 -21.09 35.09 17.27
CA ALA A 66 -22.28 35.75 17.77
C ALA A 66 -22.96 36.49 16.61
N PRO A 67 -24.28 36.37 16.41
CA PRO A 67 -24.98 37.24 15.46
C PRO A 67 -25.04 38.65 16.05
N TYR A 68 -24.42 39.62 15.36
CA TYR A 68 -24.64 41.03 15.66
C TYR A 68 -26.04 41.42 15.17
N THR A 69 -26.92 41.76 16.12
CA THR A 69 -28.18 42.45 15.85
C THR A 69 -27.91 43.95 15.97
N ALA A 70 -28.26 44.72 14.95
CA ALA A 70 -28.13 46.18 14.94
C ALA A 70 -29.44 46.84 15.42
N PRO A 71 -29.38 47.97 16.15
CA PRO A 71 -30.56 48.79 16.43
C PRO A 71 -31.02 49.60 15.20
#